data_AF-A0A0F4YKB9-F1
#
_entry.id   AF-A0A0F4YKB9-F1
#
_cell.length_a   1.000
_cell.length_b   1.000
_cell.length_c   1.000
_cell.angle_alpha   90.00
_cell.angle_beta   90.00
_cell.angle_gamma   90.00
#
_symmetry.space_group_name_H-M   'P 1'
#
loop_
_entity.id
_entity.type
_entity.pdbx_description
1 polymer ?
#
loop_
_entity_poly.entity_id
_entity_poly.type
_entity_poly.pdbx_seq_one_letter_code
_entity_poly.pdbx_strand_id
1 'polypeptide(L)'
;MAELPSHASPYLAPQPLHPNRPGEGFSLDTSVDSRSPESGTSPVSHNNEHEHDSTPALPESIISPTFTPPTTPGGTLTLPQNDRIHQQDLIDHREKVGSTKGPKLLERLPNVECIVRARIPTTTGAEMFLHLYKNDVDDKEHLAIVFGNNIRSRSLDRVRPGETEMDRMIRGAYVGRLHPGRIHSRYDNDEYYRRLQSKGDSGDQTDSEDLSQPGVHQNKPRQAPLVRIHSECYTGETAWSARCDCGEQLDEAARLMSTPPELLSEGDEIDNAAAGGAVSSPSQKSESPGGVIIYLRQEGRGIGLGEKLKAYNLQDLGSDTVEANLLLRHPADARSYGLATAMLVDLGLGADSYPEGIRLLTNNPDKIRAVEGPNREVIVKERVPMIPLAWRTGGKRGIRSAEIEGYLRTKIGKMGHMIH
;
A
#
# COMPACT_ATOMS: atom_id res chain seq x y z
N MET A 1 42.21 21.50 4.45
CA MET A 1 41.47 21.86 5.68
C MET A 1 40.18 22.54 5.24
N ALA A 2 38.96 22.08 5.52
CA ALA A 2 38.43 20.94 6.27
C ALA A 2 37.02 20.67 5.66
N GLU A 3 36.72 19.44 5.24
CA GLU A 3 35.80 18.51 5.94
C GLU A 3 34.58 19.15 6.62
N LEU A 4 33.40 18.99 6.00
CA LEU A 4 32.11 19.02 6.67
C LEU A 4 31.31 17.76 6.26
N PRO A 5 30.81 16.96 7.20
CA PRO A 5 30.04 15.75 6.90
C PRO A 5 28.58 16.07 6.53
N SER A 6 28.02 15.32 5.58
CA SER A 6 26.65 15.45 5.06
C SER A 6 25.55 14.88 5.99
N HIS A 7 25.80 14.77 7.30
CA HIS A 7 24.85 14.23 8.25
C HIS A 7 24.85 15.05 9.55
N ALA A 8 24.11 16.17 9.54
CA ALA A 8 23.65 16.83 10.75
C ALA A 8 22.35 17.57 10.44
N SER A 9 21.22 17.07 10.93
CA SER A 9 19.98 17.86 10.97
C SER A 9 20.11 18.83 12.15
N PRO A 10 19.82 20.13 12.00
CA PRO A 10 19.89 21.06 13.11
C PRO A 10 18.85 20.68 14.17
N TYR A 11 19.30 20.50 15.40
CA TYR A 11 18.45 20.30 16.56
C TYR A 11 17.68 21.60 16.86
N LEU A 12 16.35 21.58 16.72
CA LEU A 12 15.46 22.64 17.19
C LEU A 12 15.04 22.32 18.62
N ALA A 13 15.51 23.13 19.58
CA ALA A 13 15.09 23.03 20.97
C ALA A 13 13.59 23.42 21.11
N PRO A 14 12.82 22.75 21.98
CA PRO A 14 11.44 23.14 22.25
C PRO A 14 11.39 24.52 22.93
N GLN A 15 10.54 25.40 22.38
CA GLN A 15 10.23 26.70 22.97
C GLN A 15 9.46 26.52 24.28
N PRO A 16 9.77 27.29 25.35
CA PRO A 16 9.06 27.19 26.61
C PRO A 16 7.62 27.72 26.50
N LEU A 17 6.69 26.99 27.15
CA LEU A 17 5.30 27.38 27.31
C LEU A 17 5.21 28.72 28.06
N HIS A 18 4.51 29.70 27.48
CA HIS A 18 4.22 30.97 28.15
C HIS A 18 3.27 30.75 29.35
N PRO A 19 3.53 31.39 30.51
CA PRO A 19 2.73 31.21 31.71
C PRO A 19 1.40 32.00 31.66
N ASN A 20 0.36 31.37 32.23
CA ASN A 20 -0.96 31.93 32.53
C ASN A 20 -0.89 33.32 33.19
N ARG A 21 -1.76 34.24 32.74
CA ARG A 21 -2.24 35.36 33.58
C ARG A 21 -3.78 35.37 33.62
N PRO A 22 -4.38 35.59 34.81
CA PRO A 22 -5.82 35.50 35.05
C PRO A 22 -6.55 36.77 34.60
N GLY A 23 -7.85 36.63 34.32
CA GLY A 23 -8.63 37.57 33.52
C GLY A 23 -9.36 38.71 34.24
N GLU A 24 -10.06 39.47 33.41
CA GLU A 24 -11.23 40.34 33.64
C GLU A 24 -12.02 40.26 32.31
N GLY A 25 -13.24 39.70 32.24
CA GLY A 25 -14.53 40.39 32.43
C GLY A 25 -14.77 41.40 31.29
N PHE A 26 -15.84 41.43 30.48
CA PHE A 26 -17.24 41.03 30.58
C PHE A 26 -17.89 41.05 29.16
N SER A 27 -18.90 40.18 28.95
CA SER A 27 -20.19 40.34 28.22
C SER A 27 -20.53 41.67 27.51
N LEU A 28 -21.40 41.80 26.50
CA LEU A 28 -22.32 40.97 25.70
C LEU A 28 -22.86 41.91 24.56
N ASP A 29 -23.50 41.32 23.55
CA ASP A 29 -24.67 41.83 22.82
C ASP A 29 -24.59 42.82 21.62
N THR A 30 -24.86 42.22 20.45
CA THR A 30 -25.97 42.45 19.50
C THR A 30 -26.35 43.83 18.94
N SER A 31 -26.69 43.74 17.64
CA SER A 31 -27.66 44.52 16.83
C SER A 31 -27.09 45.73 16.06
N VAL A 32 -26.99 45.67 14.72
CA VAL A 32 -27.99 45.76 13.64
C VAL A 32 -28.21 47.23 13.18
N ASP A 33 -28.11 47.37 11.86
CA ASP A 33 -28.69 48.37 10.96
C ASP A 33 -27.95 49.67 10.56
N SER A 34 -27.48 49.64 9.29
CA SER A 34 -28.07 50.37 8.16
C SER A 34 -28.33 51.88 8.29
N ARG A 35 -27.60 52.69 7.50
CA ARG A 35 -28.13 53.65 6.50
C ARG A 35 -27.04 54.64 6.02
N SER A 36 -26.88 54.73 4.70
CA SER A 36 -26.47 55.96 3.98
C SER A 36 -27.74 56.80 3.71
N PRO A 37 -27.70 58.11 3.35
CA PRO A 37 -27.25 58.53 1.99
C PRO A 37 -26.67 59.96 1.86
N GLU A 38 -26.06 60.22 0.68
CA GLU A 38 -26.08 61.47 -0.16
C GLU A 38 -25.67 62.84 0.46
N SER A 39 -25.11 63.86 -0.20
CA SER A 39 -24.79 64.29 -1.57
C SER A 39 -23.86 65.53 -1.41
N GLY A 40 -22.89 65.81 -2.29
CA GLY A 40 -23.04 66.87 -3.30
C GLY A 40 -22.20 68.14 -3.05
N THR A 41 -21.37 68.49 -4.05
CA THR A 41 -20.89 69.84 -4.48
C THR A 41 -19.71 70.56 -3.78
N SER A 42 -18.64 70.73 -4.57
CA SER A 42 -17.47 71.64 -4.49
C SER A 42 -17.84 73.12 -4.83
N PRO A 43 -16.94 74.14 -4.98
CA PRO A 43 -15.45 74.14 -5.04
C PRO A 43 -14.70 75.35 -4.39
N VAL A 44 -13.38 75.39 -4.62
CA VAL A 44 -12.44 76.54 -4.78
C VAL A 44 -11.24 76.58 -3.79
N SER A 45 -10.08 76.13 -4.29
CA SER A 45 -8.71 76.70 -4.36
C SER A 45 -8.15 77.55 -3.17
N HIS A 46 -6.89 77.45 -2.70
CA HIS A 46 -5.59 77.24 -3.36
C HIS A 46 -4.45 76.94 -2.32
N ASN A 47 -3.41 76.23 -2.81
CA ASN A 47 -1.95 76.29 -2.50
C ASN A 47 -1.26 75.38 -1.43
N ASN A 48 -0.31 74.58 -1.97
CA ASN A 48 1.06 74.18 -1.54
C ASN A 48 1.25 73.44 -0.19
N GLU A 49 2.05 72.38 -0.01
CA GLU A 49 3.17 71.72 -0.72
C GLU A 49 3.42 70.33 -0.07
N HIS A 50 4.25 69.49 -0.73
CA HIS A 50 5.02 68.31 -0.25
C HIS A 50 4.53 66.84 -0.44
N GLU A 51 5.29 66.20 -1.35
CA GLU A 51 5.94 64.87 -1.32
C GLU A 51 5.17 63.57 -1.65
N HIS A 52 5.71 62.91 -2.67
CA HIS A 52 5.19 61.77 -3.42
C HIS A 52 5.59 60.42 -2.82
N ASP A 53 4.60 59.54 -2.72
CA ASP A 53 4.70 58.13 -2.38
C ASP A 53 5.34 57.31 -3.52
N SER A 54 6.20 56.35 -3.16
CA SER A 54 6.97 55.50 -4.07
C SER A 54 6.66 54.03 -3.80
N THR A 55 5.97 53.35 -4.72
CA THR A 55 6.04 51.88 -4.88
C THR A 55 5.84 51.53 -6.37
N PRO A 56 6.68 50.65 -6.98
CA PRO A 56 6.85 50.58 -8.43
C PRO A 56 5.88 49.64 -9.16
N ALA A 57 5.57 50.00 -10.42
CA ALA A 57 4.85 49.18 -11.39
C ALA A 57 5.75 48.11 -12.03
N LEU A 58 5.23 46.89 -12.21
CA LEU A 58 5.87 45.79 -12.94
C LEU A 58 5.58 45.91 -14.46
N PRO A 59 6.55 45.59 -15.34
CA PRO A 59 6.37 45.68 -16.80
C PRO A 59 5.64 44.46 -17.38
N GLU A 60 4.69 44.71 -18.29
CA GLU A 60 4.07 43.70 -19.15
C GLU A 60 5.05 43.26 -20.25
N SER A 61 5.56 42.02 -20.23
CA SER A 61 6.04 41.28 -21.42
C SER A 61 6.64 39.90 -21.11
N ILE A 62 5.82 38.87 -20.85
CA ILE A 62 6.15 37.47 -21.25
C ILE A 62 4.82 36.75 -21.59
N ILE A 63 4.22 37.09 -22.74
CA ILE A 63 3.13 36.33 -23.35
C ILE A 63 3.77 35.48 -24.46
N SER A 64 3.81 34.17 -24.26
CA SER A 64 4.20 33.21 -25.30
C SER A 64 2.99 32.90 -26.21
N PRO A 65 3.20 32.72 -27.53
CA PRO A 65 2.12 32.73 -28.52
C PRO A 65 1.26 31.46 -28.51
N THR A 66 -0.03 31.63 -28.82
CA THR A 66 -0.98 30.54 -29.09
C THR A 66 -0.69 29.95 -30.47
N PHE A 67 -0.39 28.65 -30.52
CA PHE A 67 -0.26 27.90 -31.77
C PHE A 67 -1.64 27.50 -32.28
N THR A 68 -2.11 28.16 -33.33
CA THR A 68 -3.34 27.85 -34.06
C THR A 68 -3.00 26.97 -35.29
N PRO A 69 -3.62 25.79 -35.48
CA PRO A 69 -3.51 25.06 -36.74
C PRO A 69 -4.36 25.72 -37.85
N PRO A 70 -4.02 25.54 -39.14
CA PRO A 70 -4.63 26.27 -40.23
C PRO A 70 -6.07 25.85 -40.53
N THR A 71 -6.87 26.85 -40.86
CA THR A 71 -8.23 26.81 -41.44
C THR A 71 -8.36 25.87 -42.63
N THR A 72 -9.36 24.98 -42.59
CA THR A 72 -9.96 24.33 -43.77
C THR A 72 -11.21 25.14 -44.20
N PRO A 73 -11.49 25.37 -45.49
CA PRO A 73 -12.50 26.34 -45.92
C PRO A 73 -13.92 25.76 -45.92
N GLY A 74 -14.87 26.54 -45.39
CA GLY A 74 -16.23 26.72 -45.92
C GLY A 74 -17.17 25.51 -46.01
N GLY A 75 -18.10 25.41 -45.05
CA GLY A 75 -19.29 24.57 -45.17
C GLY A 75 -20.40 25.08 -44.25
N THR A 76 -21.31 25.87 -44.83
CA THR A 76 -22.50 26.47 -44.19
C THR A 76 -23.37 25.42 -43.50
N LEU A 77 -23.57 25.52 -42.18
CA LEU A 77 -24.53 24.69 -41.45
C LEU A 77 -25.96 25.16 -41.74
N THR A 78 -26.60 24.52 -42.71
CA THR A 78 -28.06 24.44 -42.78
C THR A 78 -28.48 23.22 -41.96
N LEU A 79 -29.35 23.41 -40.97
CA LEU A 79 -30.00 22.31 -40.25
C LEU A 79 -31.13 21.74 -41.13
N PRO A 80 -31.17 20.43 -41.42
CA PRO A 80 -32.41 19.75 -41.75
C PRO A 80 -33.00 19.11 -40.49
N GLN A 81 -34.25 19.45 -40.22
CA GLN A 81 -35.15 18.68 -39.39
C GLN A 81 -35.38 17.30 -40.02
N ASN A 82 -34.89 16.26 -39.34
CA ASN A 82 -35.43 14.90 -39.23
C ASN A 82 -34.24 13.94 -39.12
N ASP A 83 -34.14 13.24 -37.99
CA ASP A 83 -33.86 11.81 -38.01
C ASP A 83 -34.12 11.19 -36.63
N ARG A 84 -35.28 10.52 -36.54
CA ARG A 84 -35.65 9.58 -35.46
C ARG A 84 -34.87 8.26 -35.60
N ILE A 85 -33.54 8.32 -35.74
CA ILE A 85 -32.72 7.09 -35.90
C ILE A 85 -31.69 6.90 -34.77
N HIS A 86 -31.41 7.91 -33.93
CA HIS A 86 -30.38 7.80 -32.88
C HIS A 86 -30.87 7.54 -31.45
N GLN A 87 -31.96 6.78 -31.29
CA GLN A 87 -32.36 6.30 -29.95
C GLN A 87 -32.17 4.79 -29.78
N GLN A 88 -32.02 4.02 -30.87
CA GLN A 88 -31.79 2.57 -30.78
C GLN A 88 -30.33 2.21 -30.46
N ASP A 89 -29.35 2.94 -31.01
CA ASP A 89 -27.91 2.64 -30.80
C ASP A 89 -27.42 2.93 -29.36
N LEU A 90 -28.09 3.84 -28.64
CA LEU A 90 -27.80 4.12 -27.24
C LEU A 90 -28.44 3.11 -26.27
N ILE A 91 -29.44 2.35 -26.73
CA ILE A 91 -30.10 1.30 -25.93
C ILE A 91 -29.34 -0.03 -26.10
N ASP A 92 -28.76 -0.29 -27.26
CA ASP A 92 -27.97 -1.51 -27.53
C ASP A 92 -26.65 -1.56 -26.73
N HIS A 93 -26.11 -0.41 -26.34
CA HIS A 93 -24.99 -0.31 -25.40
C HIS A 93 -25.40 -0.51 -23.92
N ARG A 94 -26.69 -0.46 -23.59
CA ARG A 94 -27.19 -0.67 -22.23
C ARG A 94 -27.41 -2.14 -21.91
N GLU A 95 -27.67 -2.98 -22.92
CA GLU A 95 -27.88 -4.42 -22.75
C GLU A 95 -26.58 -5.26 -22.84
N LYS A 96 -25.48 -4.70 -23.37
CA LYS A 96 -24.15 -5.36 -23.40
C LYS A 96 -23.24 -5.10 -22.19
N VAL A 97 -23.74 -4.43 -21.15
CA VAL A 97 -23.01 -4.21 -19.88
C VAL A 97 -23.34 -5.31 -18.84
N GLY A 98 -23.83 -6.46 -19.30
CA GLY A 98 -24.15 -7.62 -18.46
C GLY A 98 -23.07 -8.71 -18.40
N SER A 99 -21.93 -8.55 -19.08
CA SER A 99 -20.84 -9.53 -19.02
C SER A 99 -19.57 -8.85 -18.52
N THR A 100 -19.37 -8.90 -17.20
CA THR A 100 -18.06 -8.63 -16.60
C THR A 100 -17.09 -9.71 -17.09
N LYS A 101 -16.41 -9.46 -18.21
CA LYS A 101 -15.28 -10.30 -18.65
C LYS A 101 -14.31 -10.36 -17.46
N GLY A 102 -14.06 -11.56 -16.95
CA GLY A 102 -13.14 -11.78 -15.85
C GLY A 102 -11.75 -11.20 -16.15
N PRO A 103 -10.90 -11.06 -15.12
CA PRO A 103 -9.57 -10.51 -15.29
C PRO A 103 -8.82 -11.26 -16.37
N LYS A 104 -8.15 -10.53 -17.26
CA LYS A 104 -7.35 -11.12 -18.33
C LYS A 104 -6.23 -11.95 -17.71
N LEU A 105 -6.33 -13.27 -17.81
CA LEU A 105 -5.23 -14.16 -17.48
C LEU A 105 -4.16 -14.02 -18.57
N LEU A 106 -2.90 -14.01 -18.17
CA LEU A 106 -1.78 -14.05 -19.11
C LEU A 106 -1.65 -15.48 -19.66
N GLU A 107 -1.24 -15.62 -20.91
CA GLU A 107 -1.00 -16.94 -21.54
C GLU A 107 0.14 -17.70 -20.86
N ARG A 108 1.15 -16.95 -20.37
CA ARG A 108 2.26 -17.46 -19.57
C ARG A 108 2.51 -16.55 -18.39
N LEU A 109 3.07 -17.11 -17.31
CA LEU A 109 3.51 -16.30 -16.19
C LEU A 109 4.72 -15.43 -16.60
N PRO A 110 4.79 -14.18 -16.10
CA PRO A 110 5.97 -13.33 -16.22
C PRO A 110 7.20 -13.96 -15.60
N ASN A 111 8.38 -13.61 -16.12
CA ASN A 111 9.62 -13.93 -15.44
C ASN A 111 9.87 -12.88 -14.34
N VAL A 112 10.16 -13.36 -13.13
CA VAL A 112 10.45 -12.49 -11.98
C VAL A 112 11.77 -12.88 -11.33
N GLU A 113 12.48 -11.88 -10.81
CA GLU A 113 13.71 -12.11 -10.06
C GLU A 113 13.73 -11.24 -8.80
N CYS A 114 13.92 -11.87 -7.64
CA CYS A 114 14.15 -11.18 -6.38
C CYS A 114 15.60 -10.67 -6.36
N ILE A 115 15.75 -9.36 -6.48
CA ILE A 115 17.04 -8.70 -6.59
C ILE A 115 17.73 -8.58 -5.25
N VAL A 116 16.99 -8.23 -4.18
CA VAL A 116 17.55 -7.98 -2.86
C VAL A 116 16.50 -8.24 -1.77
N ARG A 117 16.96 -8.63 -0.58
CA ARG A 117 16.15 -8.74 0.63
C ARG A 117 16.77 -7.97 1.80
N ALA A 118 15.95 -7.23 2.54
CA ALA A 118 16.38 -6.55 3.76
C ALA A 118 15.42 -6.85 4.93
N ARG A 119 15.97 -7.03 6.13
CA ARG A 119 15.17 -7.12 7.37
C ARG A 119 14.73 -5.72 7.77
N ILE A 120 13.44 -5.55 8.07
CA ILE A 120 12.88 -4.31 8.59
C ILE A 120 12.55 -4.47 10.07
N PRO A 121 13.19 -3.70 10.97
CA PRO A 121 12.80 -3.65 12.37
C PRO A 121 11.35 -3.15 12.51
N THR A 122 10.55 -3.86 13.30
CA THR A 122 9.16 -3.48 13.61
C THR A 122 9.05 -3.11 15.09
N THR A 123 8.10 -2.24 15.43
CA THR A 123 7.83 -1.83 16.82
C THR A 123 7.24 -2.97 17.67
N THR A 124 6.60 -3.95 17.03
CA THR A 124 6.02 -5.14 17.68
C THR A 124 7.04 -6.26 17.87
N GLY A 125 8.27 -6.11 17.35
CA GLY A 125 9.29 -7.16 17.38
C GLY A 125 9.07 -8.28 16.37
N ALA A 126 8.01 -8.20 15.55
CA ALA A 126 7.75 -9.14 14.47
C ALA A 126 8.90 -9.16 13.44
N GLU A 127 9.25 -10.35 12.98
CA GLU A 127 10.27 -10.52 11.96
C GLU A 127 9.67 -10.23 10.59
N MET A 128 10.10 -9.12 9.97
CA MET A 128 9.60 -8.65 8.69
C MET A 128 10.77 -8.44 7.72
N PHE A 129 10.59 -8.88 6.47
CA PHE A 129 11.58 -8.75 5.41
C PHE A 129 10.95 -8.16 4.16
N LEU A 130 11.61 -7.17 3.56
CA LEU A 130 11.25 -6.67 2.24
C LEU A 130 12.08 -7.38 1.19
N HIS A 131 11.41 -7.93 0.18
CA HIS A 131 12.01 -8.49 -1.02
C HIS A 131 11.66 -7.59 -2.20
N LEU A 132 12.67 -7.13 -2.93
CA LEU A 132 12.51 -6.31 -4.13
C LEU A 132 12.59 -7.19 -5.37
N TYR A 133 11.59 -7.11 -6.24
CA TYR A 133 11.47 -7.89 -7.46
C TYR A 133 11.57 -7.02 -8.71
N LYS A 134 12.28 -7.52 -9.70
CA LYS A 134 12.22 -7.06 -11.10
C LYS A 134 11.50 -8.09 -11.96
N ASN A 135 11.01 -7.65 -13.11
CA ASN A 135 10.20 -8.48 -14.00
C ASN A 135 10.41 -8.13 -15.48
N ASP A 136 9.84 -8.92 -16.39
CA ASP A 136 9.93 -8.76 -17.84
C ASP A 136 8.66 -8.17 -18.51
N VAL A 137 7.68 -7.71 -17.73
CA VAL A 137 6.39 -7.17 -18.21
C VAL A 137 6.31 -5.65 -18.08
N ASP A 138 6.93 -5.07 -17.05
CA ASP A 138 7.06 -3.63 -16.88
C ASP A 138 8.42 -3.24 -16.29
N ASP A 139 8.74 -1.94 -16.36
CA ASP A 139 9.98 -1.38 -15.83
C ASP A 139 9.91 -1.04 -14.33
N LYS A 140 8.90 -1.56 -13.62
CA LYS A 140 8.69 -1.25 -12.21
C LYS A 140 9.30 -2.30 -11.30
N GLU A 141 9.71 -1.84 -10.12
CA GLU A 141 10.15 -2.73 -9.05
C GLU A 141 8.99 -3.03 -8.11
N HIS A 142 8.69 -4.30 -7.89
CA HIS A 142 7.60 -4.75 -7.03
C HIS A 142 8.14 -5.27 -5.71
N LEU A 143 7.32 -5.25 -4.66
CA LEU A 143 7.75 -5.67 -3.33
C LEU A 143 6.99 -6.91 -2.87
N ALA A 144 7.67 -7.79 -2.14
CA ALA A 144 7.03 -8.75 -1.25
C ALA A 144 7.45 -8.48 0.19
N ILE A 145 6.45 -8.20 1.04
CA ILE A 145 6.62 -7.99 2.48
C ILE A 145 6.37 -9.34 3.15
N VAL A 146 7.43 -9.98 3.61
CA VAL A 146 7.39 -11.33 4.18
C VAL A 146 7.48 -11.24 5.70
N PHE A 147 6.55 -11.90 6.39
CA PHE A 147 6.50 -12.02 7.84
C PHE A 147 6.96 -13.42 8.27
N GLY A 148 7.91 -13.47 9.20
CA GLY A 148 8.60 -14.68 9.62
C GLY A 148 9.81 -15.04 8.73
N ASN A 149 10.46 -16.17 9.03
CA ASN A 149 11.71 -16.60 8.39
C ASN A 149 11.53 -17.77 7.40
N ASN A 150 10.31 -18.29 7.27
CA ASN A 150 10.06 -19.58 6.64
C ASN A 150 9.76 -19.47 5.14
N ILE A 151 9.39 -18.29 4.65
CA ILE A 151 9.12 -18.02 3.23
C ILE A 151 10.38 -17.42 2.61
N ARG A 152 10.90 -18.04 1.56
CA ARG A 152 12.17 -17.66 0.93
C ARG A 152 12.07 -17.68 -0.58
N SER A 153 12.70 -16.71 -1.22
CA SER A 153 12.79 -16.62 -2.68
C SER A 153 13.85 -17.57 -3.25
N ARG A 154 13.47 -18.37 -4.23
CA ARG A 154 14.35 -19.27 -4.99
C ARG A 154 15.39 -18.49 -5.77
N SER A 155 14.97 -17.46 -6.49
CA SER A 155 15.85 -16.59 -7.27
C SER A 155 16.83 -15.81 -6.39
N LEU A 156 16.42 -15.41 -5.19
CA LEU A 156 17.29 -14.79 -4.20
C LEU A 156 18.34 -15.80 -3.70
N ASP A 157 17.93 -17.00 -3.33
CA ASP A 157 18.83 -18.01 -2.77
C ASP A 157 19.70 -18.71 -3.82
N ARG A 158 19.43 -18.56 -5.12
CA ARG A 158 20.31 -19.09 -6.16
C ARG A 158 21.67 -18.38 -6.13
N VAL A 159 22.74 -19.14 -6.32
CA VAL A 159 24.10 -18.60 -6.48
C VAL A 159 24.22 -17.99 -7.88
N ARG A 160 24.72 -16.76 -7.97
CA ARG A 160 24.95 -16.10 -9.26
C ARG A 160 26.39 -16.34 -9.75
N PRO A 161 26.63 -16.43 -11.08
CA PRO A 161 27.98 -16.59 -11.61
C PRO A 161 28.91 -15.46 -11.15
N GLY A 162 30.07 -15.81 -10.59
CA GLY A 162 31.05 -14.85 -10.09
C GLY A 162 30.69 -14.17 -8.76
N GLU A 163 29.59 -14.56 -8.10
CA GLU A 163 29.15 -13.99 -6.82
C GLU A 163 30.03 -14.49 -5.66
N THR A 164 30.53 -13.57 -4.83
CA THR A 164 31.23 -13.90 -3.58
C THR A 164 30.24 -14.16 -2.43
N GLU A 165 30.69 -14.79 -1.33
CA GLU A 165 29.84 -14.92 -0.13
C GLU A 165 29.40 -13.56 0.43
N MET A 166 30.24 -12.53 0.31
CA MET A 166 29.89 -11.18 0.76
C MET A 166 28.81 -10.56 -0.12
N ASP A 167 28.91 -10.67 -1.45
CA ASP A 167 27.89 -10.18 -2.38
C ASP A 167 26.53 -10.84 -2.11
N ARG A 168 26.56 -12.15 -1.85
CA ARG A 168 25.39 -12.93 -1.47
C ARG A 168 24.76 -12.44 -0.16
N MET A 169 25.57 -12.11 0.84
CA MET A 169 25.08 -11.53 2.10
C MET A 169 24.54 -10.10 1.91
N ILE A 170 25.20 -9.25 1.12
CA ILE A 170 24.76 -7.88 0.79
C ILE A 170 23.41 -7.90 0.10
N ARG A 171 23.23 -8.86 -0.81
CA ARG A 171 21.95 -9.10 -1.49
C ARG A 171 20.85 -9.60 -0.56
N GLY A 172 21.21 -10.01 0.64
CA GLY A 172 20.27 -10.53 1.62
C GLY A 172 20.01 -12.03 1.50
N ALA A 173 20.76 -12.77 0.69
CA ALA A 173 20.60 -14.22 0.49
C ALA A 173 21.31 -15.04 1.59
N TYR A 174 20.93 -14.82 2.85
CA TYR A 174 21.50 -15.49 4.03
C TYR A 174 20.43 -16.12 4.94
N VAL A 175 20.83 -16.93 5.92
CA VAL A 175 19.97 -17.54 6.95
C VAL A 175 20.34 -16.97 8.32
N GLY A 176 19.38 -16.83 9.24
CA GLY A 176 19.64 -16.30 10.59
C GLY A 176 19.88 -14.78 10.60
N ARG A 177 20.69 -14.28 11.53
CA ARG A 177 20.94 -12.84 11.70
C ARG A 177 22.33 -12.46 11.21
N LEU A 178 22.44 -11.29 10.56
CA LEU A 178 23.74 -10.72 10.24
C LEU A 178 24.37 -10.13 11.50
N HIS A 179 25.66 -10.35 11.68
CA HIS A 179 26.49 -9.76 12.71
C HIS A 179 27.84 -9.36 12.10
N PRO A 180 28.54 -8.37 12.68
CA PRO A 180 29.90 -8.04 12.26
C PRO A 180 30.81 -9.27 12.30
N GLY A 181 31.67 -9.44 11.28
CA GLY A 181 32.59 -10.58 11.16
C GLY A 181 31.99 -11.86 10.59
N ARG A 182 30.71 -11.87 10.18
CA ARG A 182 30.11 -13.04 9.52
C ARG A 182 30.74 -13.29 8.14
N ILE A 183 31.05 -14.56 7.86
CA ILE A 183 31.73 -14.98 6.61
C ILE A 183 30.92 -15.96 5.74
N HIS A 184 29.86 -16.57 6.29
CA HIS A 184 29.04 -17.56 5.58
C HIS A 184 27.57 -17.14 5.56
N SER A 185 26.97 -17.20 4.38
CA SER A 185 25.56 -16.87 4.17
C SER A 185 24.60 -17.97 4.64
N ARG A 186 25.02 -19.24 4.57
CA ARG A 186 24.12 -20.41 4.73
C ARG A 186 23.93 -20.88 6.17
N TYR A 187 24.95 -20.70 7.00
CA TYR A 187 24.95 -21.16 8.38
C TYR A 187 25.22 -19.98 9.31
N ASP A 188 24.61 -20.02 10.48
CA ASP A 188 24.89 -19.07 11.56
C ASP A 188 25.93 -19.72 12.48
N ASN A 189 27.21 -19.33 12.32
CA ASN A 189 28.30 -19.91 13.10
C ASN A 189 28.09 -19.67 14.61
N ASP A 190 27.37 -18.62 15.01
CA ASP A 190 27.07 -18.34 16.41
C ASP A 190 26.14 -19.38 17.04
N GLU A 191 25.24 -20.01 16.27
CA GLU A 191 24.39 -21.08 16.78
C GLU A 191 25.21 -22.35 17.02
N TYR A 192 26.14 -22.67 16.11
CA TYR A 192 27.11 -23.76 16.27
C TYR A 192 28.01 -23.55 17.50
N TYR A 193 28.56 -22.35 17.69
CA TYR A 193 29.39 -22.01 18.86
C TYR A 193 28.57 -21.94 20.17
N ARG A 194 27.33 -21.42 20.17
CA ARG A 194 26.44 -21.49 21.35
C ARG A 194 26.09 -22.92 21.73
N ARG A 195 25.86 -23.80 20.74
CA ARG A 195 25.53 -25.21 21.00
C ARG A 195 26.72 -25.97 21.59
N LEU A 196 27.94 -25.68 21.13
CA LEU A 196 29.19 -26.19 21.73
C LEU A 196 29.39 -25.70 23.17
N GLN A 197 29.09 -24.43 23.47
CA GLN A 197 29.17 -23.90 24.84
C GLN A 197 28.08 -24.48 25.76
N SER A 198 26.88 -24.80 25.24
CA SER A 198 25.81 -25.44 26.01
C SER A 198 26.03 -26.93 26.29
N LYS A 199 26.86 -27.63 25.48
CA LYS A 199 27.26 -29.02 25.70
C LYS A 199 28.49 -29.18 26.62
N GLY A 200 29.03 -28.07 27.15
CA GLY A 200 30.23 -28.07 27.99
C GLY A 200 30.03 -28.50 29.44
N ASP A 201 28.85 -28.95 29.87
CA ASP A 201 28.55 -29.24 31.29
C ASP A 201 27.86 -30.61 31.54
N SER A 202 27.98 -31.56 30.61
CA SER A 202 27.67 -32.97 30.92
C SER A 202 28.52 -33.88 30.05
N GLY A 203 29.56 -34.45 30.66
CA GLY A 203 30.34 -35.50 30.05
C GLY A 203 29.50 -36.77 29.96
N ASP A 204 29.04 -37.09 28.76
CA ASP A 204 28.80 -38.48 28.38
C ASP A 204 29.19 -38.68 26.92
N GLN A 205 30.07 -39.65 26.69
CA GLN A 205 30.57 -40.05 25.38
C GLN A 205 29.73 -41.23 24.91
N THR A 206 28.96 -41.06 23.85
CA THR A 206 28.71 -42.10 22.83
C THR A 206 27.93 -41.51 21.66
N ASP A 207 28.10 -42.16 20.52
CA ASP A 207 27.41 -41.97 19.24
C ASP A 207 28.01 -40.94 18.27
N SER A 208 28.95 -41.48 17.49
CA SER A 208 29.28 -41.03 16.14
C SER A 208 28.05 -41.14 15.24
N GLU A 209 27.24 -40.08 15.18
CA GLU A 209 26.23 -39.93 14.14
C GLU A 209 26.78 -39.10 12.97
N ASP A 210 26.52 -39.64 11.78
CA ASP A 210 26.82 -39.16 10.44
C ASP A 210 26.51 -37.66 10.26
N LEU A 211 27.54 -36.85 9.96
CA LEU A 211 27.45 -35.40 9.73
C LEU A 211 26.97 -35.07 8.31
N SER A 212 25.92 -35.75 7.84
CA SER A 212 25.25 -35.45 6.58
C SER A 212 24.09 -34.48 6.83
N GLN A 213 24.40 -33.18 6.69
CA GLN A 213 23.49 -32.04 6.60
C GLN A 213 22.66 -31.72 7.87
N PRO A 214 22.64 -30.45 8.35
CA PRO A 214 21.60 -30.05 9.29
C PRO A 214 20.28 -30.09 8.55
N GLY A 215 19.54 -31.20 8.69
CA GLY A 215 18.16 -31.30 8.29
C GLY A 215 17.44 -30.09 8.87
N VAL A 216 16.93 -29.24 7.99
CA VAL A 216 15.92 -28.25 8.36
C VAL A 216 14.82 -29.06 9.01
N HIS A 217 14.74 -29.05 10.33
CA HIS A 217 13.57 -29.53 11.05
C HIS A 217 12.45 -28.60 10.61
N GLN A 218 11.77 -28.98 9.52
CA GLN A 218 10.59 -28.32 9.03
C GLN A 218 9.51 -28.62 10.06
N ASN A 219 9.46 -27.82 11.13
CA ASN A 219 8.25 -27.68 11.91
C ASN A 219 7.20 -27.16 10.95
N LYS A 220 6.46 -28.11 10.37
CA LYS A 220 5.42 -27.83 9.41
C LYS A 220 4.46 -26.85 10.06
N PRO A 221 4.26 -25.64 9.52
CA PRO A 221 3.38 -24.67 10.14
C PRO A 221 1.99 -25.31 10.24
N ARG A 222 1.36 -25.19 11.43
CA ARG A 222 0.03 -25.77 11.70
C ARG A 222 -1.05 -25.28 10.72
N GLN A 223 -0.80 -24.15 10.04
CA GLN A 223 -1.72 -23.54 9.09
C GLN A 223 -0.96 -23.04 7.86
N ALA A 224 -1.59 -23.12 6.69
CA ALA A 224 -1.06 -22.59 5.45
C ALA A 224 -0.75 -21.07 5.56
N PRO A 225 0.27 -20.54 4.87
CA PRO A 225 0.64 -19.12 4.94
C PRO A 225 -0.51 -18.21 4.52
N LEU A 226 -0.68 -17.09 5.25
CA LEU A 226 -1.60 -16.04 4.87
C LEU A 226 -0.97 -15.17 3.78
N VAL A 227 -1.69 -14.94 2.69
CA VAL A 227 -1.23 -14.17 1.54
C VAL A 227 -2.18 -13.03 1.27
N ARG A 228 -1.63 -11.84 1.01
CA ARG A 228 -2.36 -10.66 0.56
C ARG A 228 -1.75 -10.15 -0.73
N ILE A 229 -2.55 -10.06 -1.78
CA ILE A 229 -2.14 -9.30 -2.98
C ILE A 229 -2.64 -7.88 -2.79
N HIS A 230 -1.74 -6.92 -2.71
CA HIS A 230 -2.04 -5.52 -2.51
C HIS A 230 -1.68 -4.72 -3.74
N SER A 231 -2.62 -3.95 -4.27
CA SER A 231 -2.33 -3.00 -5.35
C SER A 231 -2.05 -1.66 -4.69
N GLU A 232 -0.93 -1.04 -5.03
CA GLU A 232 -0.51 0.29 -4.58
C GLU A 232 -1.67 1.29 -4.64
N CYS A 233 -1.81 2.04 -3.55
CA CYS A 233 -2.75 3.12 -3.39
C CYS A 233 -2.11 4.21 -2.52
N TYR A 234 -1.31 5.07 -3.15
CA TYR A 234 -0.58 6.17 -2.51
C TYR A 234 -1.48 7.02 -1.60
N THR A 235 -2.67 7.39 -2.08
CA THR A 235 -3.60 8.23 -1.32
C THR A 235 -4.08 7.55 -0.04
N GLY A 236 -4.35 6.24 -0.09
CA GLY A 236 -4.87 5.51 1.07
C GLY A 236 -3.78 5.10 2.06
N GLU A 237 -2.61 4.71 1.54
CA GLU A 237 -1.52 4.12 2.33
C GLU A 237 -0.59 5.19 2.92
N THR A 238 -0.27 6.22 2.12
CA THR A 238 0.72 7.23 2.50
C THR A 238 0.07 8.54 2.93
N ALA A 239 -1.03 8.93 2.28
CA ALA A 239 -1.70 10.21 2.57
C ALA A 239 -2.94 10.07 3.47
N TRP A 240 -3.16 8.91 4.09
CA TRP A 240 -4.24 8.63 5.04
C TRP A 240 -5.64 9.00 4.54
N SER A 241 -5.89 8.86 3.24
CA SER A 241 -7.16 9.26 2.62
C SER A 241 -8.33 8.41 3.12
N ALA A 242 -9.38 9.10 3.60
CA ALA A 242 -10.66 8.51 3.96
C ALA A 242 -11.65 8.38 2.78
N ARG A 243 -11.13 8.35 1.52
CA ARG A 243 -11.91 8.05 0.30
C ARG A 243 -11.96 6.57 -0.03
N CYS A 244 -11.02 5.79 0.51
CA CYS A 244 -10.89 4.36 0.23
C CYS A 244 -10.38 3.63 1.47
N ASP A 245 -10.54 2.31 1.49
CA ASP A 245 -10.10 1.44 2.59
C ASP A 245 -8.69 0.86 2.39
N CYS A 246 -7.93 1.30 1.38
CA CYS A 246 -6.67 0.67 1.01
C CYS A 246 -5.60 0.71 2.12
N GLY A 247 -5.49 1.82 2.85
CA GLY A 247 -4.56 1.94 3.97
C GLY A 247 -4.90 0.98 5.10
N GLU A 248 -6.16 1.00 5.56
CA GLU A 248 -6.67 0.09 6.60
C GLU A 248 -6.48 -1.39 6.20
N GLN A 249 -6.71 -1.73 4.93
CA GLN A 249 -6.48 -3.09 4.43
C GLN A 249 -5.01 -3.52 4.45
N LEU A 250 -4.07 -2.59 4.20
CA LEU A 250 -2.64 -2.88 4.27
C LEU A 250 -2.21 -3.11 5.72
N ASP A 251 -2.64 -2.22 6.62
CA ASP A 251 -2.33 -2.29 8.05
C ASP A 251 -2.91 -3.56 8.69
N GLU A 252 -4.17 -3.89 8.40
CA GLU A 252 -4.80 -5.10 8.95
C GLU A 252 -4.15 -6.37 8.40
N ALA A 253 -3.74 -6.41 7.12
CA ALA A 253 -2.97 -7.53 6.58
C ALA A 253 -1.65 -7.71 7.33
N ALA A 254 -0.90 -6.62 7.53
CA ALA A 254 0.36 -6.66 8.28
C ALA A 254 0.14 -7.09 9.74
N ARG A 255 -0.91 -6.61 10.40
CA ARG A 255 -1.27 -7.00 11.77
C ARG A 255 -1.59 -8.49 11.86
N LEU A 256 -2.42 -9.02 10.97
CA LEU A 256 -2.80 -10.44 10.95
C LEU A 256 -1.60 -11.37 10.70
N MET A 257 -0.62 -10.94 9.90
CA MET A 257 0.57 -11.75 9.60
C MET A 257 1.66 -11.66 10.68
N SER A 258 1.71 -10.54 11.41
CA SER A 258 2.70 -10.30 12.48
C SER A 258 2.28 -10.82 13.84
N THR A 259 0.98 -10.99 14.09
CA THR A 259 0.45 -11.39 15.40
C THR A 259 0.31 -12.93 15.49
N PRO A 260 0.82 -13.57 16.55
CA PRO A 260 0.57 -14.99 16.82
C PRO A 260 -0.92 -15.30 16.93
N PRO A 261 -1.38 -16.51 16.54
CA PRO A 261 -2.81 -16.81 16.46
C PRO A 261 -3.50 -16.78 17.84
N GLU A 262 -2.76 -17.10 18.90
CA GLU A 262 -3.23 -17.09 20.30
C GLU A 262 -3.67 -15.69 20.76
N LEU A 263 -2.94 -14.65 20.32
CA LEU A 263 -3.26 -13.26 20.64
C LEU A 263 -4.35 -12.67 19.72
N LEU A 264 -4.65 -13.34 18.60
CA LEU A 264 -5.77 -12.95 17.73
C LEU A 264 -7.12 -13.37 18.31
N SER A 265 -7.17 -14.45 19.12
CA SER A 265 -8.39 -14.91 19.78
C SER A 265 -8.77 -14.12 21.04
N GLU A 266 -7.79 -13.51 21.73
CA GLU A 266 -8.05 -12.71 22.93
C GLU A 266 -8.36 -11.23 22.60
N GLY A 267 -8.05 -10.79 21.37
CA GLY A 267 -8.08 -9.40 20.93
C GLY A 267 -9.45 -8.76 20.67
N ASP A 268 -10.55 -9.45 20.95
CA ASP A 268 -11.90 -8.85 20.98
C ASP A 268 -12.30 -8.32 22.37
N GLU A 269 -11.51 -8.56 23.43
CA GLU A 269 -11.76 -8.06 24.81
C GLU A 269 -10.52 -7.45 25.53
N ILE A 270 -9.62 -6.73 24.83
CA ILE A 270 -8.44 -6.11 25.49
C ILE A 270 -8.59 -4.59 25.59
N ASP A 271 -9.42 -4.14 26.54
CA ASP A 271 -9.31 -2.82 27.17
C ASP A 271 -9.09 -3.04 28.68
N ASN A 272 -7.88 -3.43 29.09
CA ASN A 272 -7.34 -3.25 30.46
C ASN A 272 -5.87 -3.71 30.60
N ALA A 273 -4.98 -3.26 29.70
CA ALA A 273 -3.53 -3.47 29.88
C ALA A 273 -2.73 -2.18 29.61
N ALA A 274 -3.24 -1.06 30.10
CA ALA A 274 -2.44 0.13 30.41
C ALA A 274 -2.19 0.18 31.93
N ALA A 275 -1.77 -0.95 32.53
CA ALA A 275 -1.23 -0.99 33.88
C ALA A 275 -0.27 -2.19 33.95
N GLY A 276 0.98 -1.92 34.33
CA GLY A 276 2.05 -2.91 34.34
C GLY A 276 1.68 -4.18 35.10
N GLY A 277 1.81 -5.32 34.43
CA GLY A 277 1.77 -6.64 35.02
C GLY A 277 2.92 -7.47 34.44
N ALA A 278 3.86 -7.86 35.29
CA ALA A 278 4.99 -8.69 34.92
C ALA A 278 4.48 -10.05 34.38
N VAL A 279 4.82 -10.36 33.12
CA VAL A 279 4.54 -11.67 32.52
C VAL A 279 5.67 -12.62 32.91
N SER A 280 5.28 -13.72 33.55
CA SER A 280 6.10 -14.86 33.96
C SER A 280 6.85 -15.51 32.78
N SER A 281 8.00 -16.10 33.11
CA SER A 281 9.06 -16.71 32.29
C SER A 281 8.68 -17.44 30.96
N PRO A 282 9.62 -17.48 29.98
CA PRO A 282 9.35 -17.83 28.59
C PRO A 282 9.45 -19.34 28.36
N SER A 283 8.31 -19.97 28.12
CA SER A 283 8.26 -21.37 27.67
C SER A 283 7.43 -21.43 26.41
N GLN A 284 8.07 -21.70 25.26
CA GLN A 284 7.49 -21.79 23.92
C GLN A 284 7.08 -20.44 23.29
N LYS A 285 8.02 -19.84 22.55
CA LYS A 285 7.74 -18.73 21.64
C LYS A 285 6.82 -19.27 20.54
N SER A 286 5.51 -19.02 20.61
CA SER A 286 4.61 -19.32 19.50
C SER A 286 5.02 -18.44 18.33
N GLU A 287 5.66 -19.05 17.33
CA GLU A 287 6.04 -18.33 16.11
C GLU A 287 4.77 -17.83 15.45
N SER A 288 4.76 -16.56 15.02
CA SER A 288 3.69 -16.02 14.18
C SER A 288 3.45 -16.97 13.01
N PRO A 289 2.20 -17.17 12.54
CA PRO A 289 1.92 -18.06 11.42
C PRO A 289 2.65 -17.61 10.13
N GLY A 290 3.17 -16.38 10.14
CA GLY A 290 3.86 -15.76 9.04
C GLY A 290 2.90 -15.44 7.91
N GLY A 291 3.46 -14.94 6.81
CA GLY A 291 2.68 -14.60 5.64
C GLY A 291 3.42 -13.71 4.69
N VAL A 292 2.76 -13.36 3.59
CA VAL A 292 3.33 -12.45 2.61
C VAL A 292 2.28 -11.48 2.09
N ILE A 293 2.67 -10.21 2.01
CA ILE A 293 1.96 -9.19 1.24
C ILE A 293 2.74 -8.98 -0.06
N ILE A 294 2.15 -9.36 -1.19
CA ILE A 294 2.67 -9.01 -2.51
C ILE A 294 2.16 -7.61 -2.84
N TYR A 295 3.06 -6.64 -2.83
CA TYR A 295 2.78 -5.24 -3.08
C TYR A 295 3.10 -4.90 -4.54
N LEU A 296 2.04 -4.76 -5.34
CA LEU A 296 2.14 -4.49 -6.76
C LEU A 296 1.98 -3.00 -7.04
N ARG A 297 2.96 -2.39 -7.72
CA ARG A 297 2.98 -0.96 -8.10
C ARG A 297 2.09 -0.63 -9.31
N GLN A 298 0.80 -0.87 -9.13
CA GLN A 298 -0.25 -0.70 -10.14
C GLN A 298 -1.36 0.22 -9.62
N GLU A 299 -0.96 1.46 -9.31
CA GLU A 299 -1.83 2.54 -8.83
C GLU A 299 -3.06 2.76 -9.73
N GLY A 300 -4.16 3.18 -9.11
CA GLY A 300 -5.40 3.56 -9.81
C GLY A 300 -6.09 2.39 -10.51
N ARG A 301 -5.83 1.13 -10.12
CA ARG A 301 -6.24 -0.05 -10.90
C ARG A 301 -5.56 -0.15 -12.26
N GLY A 302 -4.31 0.31 -12.34
CA GLY A 302 -3.48 0.23 -13.54
C GLY A 302 -3.50 1.48 -14.42
N ILE A 303 -4.36 2.47 -14.14
CA ILE A 303 -4.40 3.75 -14.90
C ILE A 303 -3.40 4.79 -14.38
N GLY A 304 -2.83 4.58 -13.18
CA GLY A 304 -1.87 5.49 -12.56
C GLY A 304 -2.49 6.59 -11.70
N LEU A 305 -1.64 7.29 -10.95
CA LEU A 305 -2.05 8.29 -9.95
C LEU A 305 -2.73 9.51 -10.56
N GLY A 306 -2.18 10.06 -11.64
CA GLY A 306 -2.72 11.27 -12.27
C GLY A 306 -4.16 11.09 -12.75
N GLU A 307 -4.44 9.97 -13.42
CA GLU A 307 -5.79 9.62 -13.89
C GLU A 307 -6.76 9.33 -12.75
N LYS A 308 -6.27 8.69 -11.68
CA LYS A 308 -7.06 8.51 -10.44
C LYS A 308 -7.48 9.84 -9.82
N LEU A 309 -6.58 10.83 -9.76
CA LEU A 309 -6.91 12.15 -9.22
C LEU A 309 -7.91 12.89 -10.12
N LYS A 310 -7.82 12.75 -11.46
CA LYS A 310 -8.87 13.26 -12.36
C LYS A 310 -10.22 12.61 -12.10
N ALA A 311 -10.24 11.29 -11.88
CA ALA A 311 -11.48 10.56 -11.55
C ALA A 311 -12.08 11.03 -10.21
N TYR A 312 -11.24 11.41 -9.24
CA TYR A 312 -11.69 12.02 -7.99
C TYR A 312 -12.33 13.38 -8.21
N ASN A 313 -11.73 14.25 -9.03
CA ASN A 313 -12.33 15.55 -9.33
C ASN A 313 -13.71 15.40 -10.00
N LEU A 314 -13.88 14.43 -10.90
CA LEU A 314 -15.18 14.13 -11.50
C LEU A 314 -16.20 13.62 -10.47
N GLN A 315 -15.75 12.82 -9.50
CA GLN A 315 -16.60 12.37 -8.40
C GLN A 315 -17.02 13.52 -7.48
N ASP A 316 -16.12 14.46 -7.21
CA ASP A 316 -16.41 15.67 -6.44
C ASP A 316 -17.40 16.59 -7.19
N LEU A 317 -17.44 16.51 -8.53
CA LEU A 317 -18.45 17.16 -9.38
C LEU A 317 -19.77 16.38 -9.50
N GLY A 318 -19.90 15.24 -8.82
CA GLY A 318 -21.13 14.47 -8.72
C GLY A 318 -21.22 13.21 -9.58
N SER A 319 -20.20 12.90 -10.39
CA SER A 319 -20.17 11.64 -11.15
C SER A 319 -19.95 10.44 -10.23
N ASP A 320 -20.60 9.31 -10.51
CA ASP A 320 -20.26 8.09 -9.77
C ASP A 320 -18.91 7.50 -10.21
N THR A 321 -18.32 6.58 -9.44
CA THR A 321 -17.00 6.02 -9.75
C THR A 321 -16.95 5.31 -11.12
N VAL A 322 -18.06 4.75 -11.59
CA VAL A 322 -18.11 4.09 -12.92
C VAL A 322 -18.22 5.14 -14.01
N GLU A 323 -19.09 6.13 -13.83
CA GLU A 323 -19.27 7.27 -14.73
C GLU A 323 -17.97 8.06 -14.92
N ALA A 324 -17.25 8.36 -13.83
CA ALA A 324 -15.97 9.05 -13.89
C ALA A 324 -14.93 8.27 -14.72
N ASN A 325 -14.90 6.93 -14.60
CA ASN A 325 -14.01 6.11 -15.42
C ASN A 325 -14.44 6.07 -16.90
N LEU A 326 -15.75 6.03 -17.17
CA LEU A 326 -16.27 6.08 -18.54
C LEU A 326 -15.96 7.42 -19.22
N LEU A 327 -16.12 8.54 -18.52
CA LEU A 327 -15.76 9.88 -19.00
C LEU A 327 -14.29 9.99 -19.36
N LEU A 328 -13.42 9.34 -18.58
CA LEU A 328 -11.98 9.27 -18.83
C LEU A 328 -11.57 8.18 -19.82
N ARG A 329 -12.54 7.41 -20.36
CA ARG A 329 -12.33 6.27 -21.29
C ARG A 329 -11.43 5.17 -20.72
N HIS A 330 -11.44 5.00 -19.41
CA HIS A 330 -10.66 3.99 -18.71
C HIS A 330 -11.46 2.68 -18.57
N PRO A 331 -10.81 1.51 -18.62
CA PRO A 331 -11.47 0.26 -18.24
C PRO A 331 -11.81 0.27 -16.75
N ALA A 332 -12.83 -0.49 -16.34
CA ALA A 332 -13.23 -0.58 -14.94
C ALA A 332 -12.12 -1.17 -14.03
N ASP A 333 -11.26 -2.03 -14.60
CA ASP A 333 -10.06 -2.58 -13.97
C ASP A 333 -9.05 -2.97 -15.07
N ALA A 334 -7.86 -2.34 -15.09
CA ALA A 334 -6.79 -2.66 -16.05
C ALA A 334 -5.73 -3.60 -15.48
N ARG A 335 -5.89 -4.07 -14.24
CA ARG A 335 -4.85 -4.82 -13.53
C ARG A 335 -4.68 -6.24 -14.08
N SER A 336 -3.44 -6.71 -13.99
CA SER A 336 -3.08 -8.12 -14.15
C SER A 336 -2.48 -8.63 -12.84
N TYR A 337 -2.78 -9.87 -12.49
CA TYR A 337 -2.26 -10.52 -11.28
C TYR A 337 -1.26 -11.64 -11.57
N GLY A 338 -0.94 -11.91 -12.84
CA GLY A 338 0.05 -12.93 -13.21
C GLY A 338 1.43 -12.65 -12.61
N LEU A 339 1.80 -11.36 -12.45
CA LEU A 339 3.04 -10.98 -11.77
C LEU A 339 3.03 -11.40 -10.28
N ALA A 340 1.89 -11.26 -9.60
CA ALA A 340 1.76 -11.74 -8.23
C ALA A 340 1.88 -13.27 -8.14
N THR A 341 1.26 -14.01 -9.07
CA THR A 341 1.39 -15.47 -9.15
C THR A 341 2.85 -15.88 -9.33
N ALA A 342 3.57 -15.24 -10.25
CA ALA A 342 5.00 -15.51 -10.48
C ALA A 342 5.85 -15.23 -9.23
N MET A 343 5.60 -14.12 -8.54
CA MET A 343 6.30 -13.79 -7.28
C MET A 343 6.02 -14.82 -6.18
N LEU A 344 4.78 -15.31 -6.05
CA LEU A 344 4.44 -16.36 -5.07
C LEU A 344 5.14 -17.69 -5.38
N VAL A 345 5.20 -18.07 -6.66
CA VAL A 345 5.95 -19.27 -7.09
C VAL A 345 7.43 -19.13 -6.75
N ASP A 346 8.05 -17.97 -7.03
CA ASP A 346 9.46 -17.73 -6.67
C ASP A 346 9.68 -17.74 -5.16
N LEU A 347 8.74 -17.27 -4.36
CA LEU A 347 8.74 -17.38 -2.88
C LEU A 347 8.52 -18.81 -2.35
N GLY A 348 8.42 -19.81 -3.23
CA GLY A 348 8.20 -21.20 -2.87
C GLY A 348 6.76 -21.53 -2.47
N LEU A 349 5.80 -20.64 -2.74
CA LEU A 349 4.37 -20.84 -2.46
C LEU A 349 3.58 -21.33 -3.68
N GLY A 350 4.29 -21.75 -4.74
CA GLY A 350 3.71 -22.39 -5.91
C GLY A 350 3.29 -23.84 -5.61
N ALA A 351 2.37 -24.37 -6.43
CA ALA A 351 1.87 -25.74 -6.33
C ALA A 351 2.98 -26.80 -6.42
N ASP A 352 4.10 -26.46 -7.05
CA ASP A 352 5.28 -27.30 -7.22
C ASP A 352 6.10 -27.49 -5.93
N SER A 353 6.09 -26.52 -5.00
CA SER A 353 6.79 -26.63 -3.71
C SER A 353 5.89 -26.61 -2.49
N TYR A 354 4.66 -26.11 -2.63
CA TYR A 354 3.72 -25.97 -1.52
C TYR A 354 2.33 -26.48 -1.92
N PRO A 355 2.16 -27.82 -2.04
CA PRO A 355 0.90 -28.42 -2.50
C PRO A 355 -0.28 -28.20 -1.55
N GLU A 356 -0.02 -27.80 -0.30
CA GLU A 356 -1.09 -27.46 0.65
C GLU A 356 -1.79 -26.13 0.34
N GLY A 357 -1.21 -25.33 -0.55
CA GLY A 357 -1.76 -24.05 -0.98
C GLY A 357 -1.64 -22.94 0.05
N ILE A 358 -2.28 -21.81 -0.27
CA ILE A 358 -2.23 -20.57 0.50
C ILE A 358 -3.62 -20.20 1.03
N ARG A 359 -3.63 -19.35 2.05
CA ARG A 359 -4.85 -18.67 2.49
C ARG A 359 -4.87 -17.26 1.93
N LEU A 360 -5.82 -16.95 1.06
CA LEU A 360 -5.82 -15.68 0.34
C LEU A 360 -6.75 -14.66 1.02
N LEU A 361 -6.18 -13.57 1.52
CA LEU A 361 -6.89 -12.46 2.17
C LEU A 361 -7.49 -11.50 1.12
N THR A 362 -8.72 -11.77 0.70
CA THR A 362 -9.41 -11.02 -0.36
C THR A 362 -10.94 -11.08 -0.26
N ASN A 363 -11.59 -9.98 -0.65
CA ASN A 363 -13.03 -9.93 -0.89
C ASN A 363 -13.38 -10.01 -2.38
N ASN A 364 -12.39 -9.92 -3.26
CA ASN A 364 -12.61 -9.97 -4.70
C ASN A 364 -12.50 -11.43 -5.19
N PRO A 365 -13.59 -12.07 -5.64
CA PRO A 365 -13.56 -13.43 -6.20
C PRO A 365 -12.71 -13.53 -7.47
N ASP A 366 -12.69 -12.48 -8.29
CA ASP A 366 -11.91 -12.46 -9.52
C ASP A 366 -10.41 -12.50 -9.23
N LYS A 367 -9.98 -11.86 -8.14
CA LYS A 367 -8.59 -11.93 -7.65
C LYS A 367 -8.20 -13.35 -7.25
N ILE A 368 -9.12 -14.17 -6.73
CA ILE A 368 -8.84 -15.56 -6.38
C ILE A 368 -8.42 -16.32 -7.65
N ARG A 369 -9.27 -16.32 -8.68
CA ARG A 369 -8.99 -17.00 -9.95
C ARG A 369 -7.73 -16.47 -10.62
N ALA A 370 -7.52 -15.16 -10.57
CA ALA A 370 -6.35 -14.54 -11.19
C ALA A 370 -5.03 -14.90 -10.49
N VAL A 371 -5.04 -15.10 -9.16
CA VAL A 371 -3.87 -15.50 -8.39
C VAL A 371 -3.53 -16.97 -8.58
N GLU A 372 -4.53 -17.84 -8.71
CA GLU A 372 -4.29 -19.26 -8.99
C GLU A 372 -3.49 -19.45 -10.30
N GLY A 373 -3.65 -18.54 -11.24
CA GLY A 373 -2.96 -18.56 -12.53
C GLY A 373 -3.63 -19.49 -13.55
N PRO A 374 -3.22 -19.42 -14.82
CA PRO A 374 -3.85 -20.17 -15.90
C PRO A 374 -3.72 -21.69 -15.73
N ASN A 375 -2.63 -22.18 -15.13
CA ASN A 375 -2.38 -23.61 -14.94
C ASN A 375 -2.44 -24.04 -13.47
N ARG A 376 -3.07 -23.22 -12.59
CA ARG A 376 -3.09 -23.44 -11.13
C ARG A 376 -1.69 -23.50 -10.52
N GLU A 377 -0.83 -22.58 -10.95
CA GLU A 377 0.52 -22.43 -10.44
C GLU A 377 0.54 -22.10 -8.94
N VAL A 378 -0.56 -21.54 -8.40
CA VAL A 378 -0.79 -21.36 -6.96
C VAL A 378 -2.14 -21.98 -6.60
N ILE A 379 -2.20 -22.69 -5.47
CA ILE A 379 -3.44 -23.30 -4.96
C ILE A 379 -4.00 -22.40 -3.86
N VAL A 380 -5.20 -21.84 -4.03
CA VAL A 380 -5.89 -21.11 -2.96
C VAL A 380 -6.73 -22.09 -2.16
N LYS A 381 -6.24 -22.48 -0.97
CA LYS A 381 -6.92 -23.45 -0.09
C LYS A 381 -8.17 -22.86 0.55
N GLU A 382 -8.05 -21.62 1.04
CA GLU A 382 -9.17 -20.90 1.63
C GLU A 382 -9.09 -19.41 1.32
N ARG A 383 -10.26 -18.80 1.19
CA ARG A 383 -10.41 -17.35 1.18
C ARG A 383 -10.58 -16.87 2.61
N VAL A 384 -9.76 -15.90 3.02
CA VAL A 384 -9.95 -15.15 4.25
C VAL A 384 -10.60 -13.82 3.91
N PRO A 385 -11.77 -13.48 4.48
CA PRO A 385 -12.42 -12.19 4.23
C PRO A 385 -11.61 -11.04 4.85
N MET A 386 -11.56 -9.91 4.15
CA MET A 386 -10.98 -8.66 4.62
C MET A 386 -12.11 -7.71 5.02
N ILE A 387 -12.68 -7.89 6.19
CA ILE A 387 -13.82 -7.07 6.65
C ILE A 387 -13.28 -5.73 7.17
N PRO A 388 -13.84 -4.58 6.75
CA PRO A 388 -13.48 -3.28 7.31
C PRO A 388 -13.57 -3.29 8.85
N LEU A 389 -12.60 -2.68 9.52
CA LEU A 389 -12.54 -2.69 10.99
C LEU A 389 -13.76 -2.00 11.61
N ALA A 390 -14.26 -0.96 10.96
CA ALA A 390 -15.48 -0.26 11.37
C ALA A 390 -16.70 -1.19 11.36
N TRP A 391 -16.79 -2.12 10.41
CA TRP A 391 -17.92 -3.07 10.35
C TRP A 391 -17.75 -4.18 11.39
N ARG A 392 -16.54 -4.72 11.55
CA ARG A 392 -16.26 -5.79 12.51
C ARG A 392 -16.47 -5.36 13.96
N THR A 393 -16.12 -4.12 14.29
CA THR A 393 -16.12 -3.62 15.68
C THR A 393 -17.34 -2.77 16.03
N GLY A 394 -18.34 -2.70 15.16
CA GLY A 394 -19.48 -1.80 15.35
C GLY A 394 -19.09 -0.32 15.40
N GLY A 395 -18.00 0.05 14.73
CA GLY A 395 -17.51 1.43 14.64
C GLY A 395 -16.63 1.88 15.80
N LYS A 396 -16.21 0.98 16.71
CA LYS A 396 -15.25 1.30 17.78
C LYS A 396 -13.83 1.53 17.25
N ARG A 397 -13.46 0.84 16.18
CA ARG A 397 -12.16 0.94 15.49
C ARG A 397 -12.38 1.15 13.99
N GLY A 398 -11.31 1.54 13.30
CA GLY A 398 -11.32 1.74 11.85
C GLY A 398 -11.85 3.11 11.43
N ILE A 399 -11.77 3.39 10.13
CA ILE A 399 -12.14 4.69 9.58
C ILE A 399 -13.64 4.71 9.26
N ARG A 400 -14.36 5.68 9.83
CA ARG A 400 -15.77 5.93 9.52
C ARG A 400 -15.87 7.13 8.61
N SER A 401 -16.23 6.91 7.34
CA SER A 401 -16.39 7.95 6.34
C SER A 401 -17.54 7.61 5.39
N ALA A 402 -18.37 8.60 5.06
CA ALA A 402 -19.42 8.43 4.06
C ALA A 402 -18.84 8.09 2.68
N GLU A 403 -17.65 8.60 2.35
CA GLU A 403 -16.95 8.29 1.10
C GLU A 403 -16.53 6.81 1.05
N ILE A 404 -15.99 6.27 2.16
CA ILE A 404 -15.63 4.84 2.26
C ILE A 404 -16.88 3.97 2.11
N GLU A 405 -17.97 4.31 2.80
CA GLU A 405 -19.22 3.54 2.70
C GLU A 405 -19.78 3.53 1.26
N GLY A 406 -19.77 4.67 0.57
CA GLY A 406 -20.17 4.77 -0.83
C GLY A 406 -19.27 3.92 -1.76
N TYR A 407 -17.97 3.97 -1.51
CA TYR A 407 -16.97 3.18 -2.24
C TYR A 407 -17.15 1.67 -2.03
N LEU A 408 -17.34 1.22 -0.78
CA LEU A 408 -17.58 -0.17 -0.42
C LEU A 408 -18.89 -0.68 -1.01
N ARG A 409 -19.96 0.12 -0.95
CA ARG A 409 -21.25 -0.20 -1.59
C ARG A 409 -21.08 -0.43 -3.09
N THR A 410 -20.28 0.40 -3.76
CA THR A 410 -19.98 0.25 -5.19
C THR A 410 -19.21 -1.06 -5.46
N LYS A 411 -18.22 -1.41 -4.63
CA LYS A 411 -17.50 -2.70 -4.74
C LYS A 411 -18.44 -3.91 -4.60
N ILE A 412 -19.36 -3.88 -3.64
CA ILE A 412 -20.31 -4.97 -3.42
C ILE A 412 -21.32 -5.04 -4.56
N GLY A 413 -22.04 -3.94 -4.82
CA GLY A 413 -23.17 -3.92 -5.74
C GLY A 413 -22.80 -3.96 -7.22
N LYS A 414 -21.73 -3.27 -7.63
CA LYS A 414 -21.35 -3.17 -9.06
C LYS A 414 -20.16 -4.06 -9.43
N MET A 415 -19.35 -4.49 -8.47
CA MET A 415 -18.12 -5.27 -8.74
C MET A 415 -18.10 -6.66 -8.07
N GLY A 416 -19.22 -7.12 -7.51
CA GLY A 416 -19.35 -8.49 -6.99
C GLY A 416 -18.42 -8.85 -5.83
N HIS A 417 -17.96 -7.88 -5.04
CA HIS A 417 -17.10 -8.17 -3.89
C HIS A 417 -17.88 -8.85 -2.75
N MET A 418 -17.30 -9.92 -2.20
CA MET A 418 -17.82 -10.71 -1.10
C MET A 418 -17.31 -10.16 0.24
N ILE A 419 -17.90 -9.05 0.69
CA ILE A 419 -17.61 -8.45 2.00
C ILE A 419 -18.69 -8.92 2.97
N HIS A 420 -18.50 -10.10 3.53
CA HIS A 420 -19.35 -10.71 4.56
C HIS A 420 -18.53 -11.65 5.42
#